data_AF-F4RVZ7-F1
#
_entry.id   AF-F4RVZ7-F1
#
_cell.length_a   1.000
_cell.length_b   1.000
_cell.length_c   1.000
_cell.angle_alpha   90.00
_cell.angle_beta   90.00
_cell.angle_gamma   90.00
#
_symmetry.space_group_name_H-M   'P 1'
#
loop_
_entity.id
_entity.type
_entity.pdbx_description
1 polymer ?
#
loop_
_entity_poly.entity_id
_entity_poly.type
_entity_poly.pdbx_seq_one_letter_code
_entity_poly.pdbx_strand_id
1 'polypeptide(L)'
;MLDHIYHLSTSNDFPIEISQKIMSFLADLQLNRLDIIGTAPTAFAHSLKLRIESTIALYGKKIWNCLYEIQSEKGIRNFSRMQHHLSHSGISLARDWPISYHKKLFAFWILHFELYLSARGELQNVLETQFVLINSIKKSHLFPLKDTEWGDVFIGRADLERKSYINTIVRYIQSLEDEVPVERFLKIQRQDISNGIKIFGKNWNFSEKKKILEFWFNSMELFLRIRKESSSNEMKIELESLICKDLKGTIMAVKEFFSQEGHFLNSSSKDPLLPQFCTFYYKNVQPSIVEKHI
;
A
#
# COMPACT_ATOMS: atom_id res chain seq x y z
N MET A 1 -23.92 -26.36 -1.65
CA MET A 1 -23.96 -24.87 -1.55
C MET A 1 -22.77 -24.23 -2.25
N LEU A 2 -21.52 -24.46 -1.84
CA LEU A 2 -20.33 -23.94 -2.55
C LEU A 2 -20.27 -24.39 -4.02
N ASP A 3 -20.65 -25.63 -4.32
CA ASP A 3 -20.69 -26.12 -5.70
C ASP A 3 -21.80 -25.45 -6.53
N HIS A 4 -22.92 -25.10 -5.89
CA HIS A 4 -23.97 -24.31 -6.55
C HIS A 4 -23.51 -22.86 -6.76
N ILE A 5 -22.84 -22.26 -5.78
CA ILE A 5 -22.22 -20.93 -5.92
C ILE A 5 -21.19 -20.94 -7.05
N TYR A 6 -20.35 -21.96 -7.13
CA TYR A 6 -19.35 -22.14 -8.19
C TYR A 6 -20.00 -22.31 -9.57
N HIS A 7 -21.04 -23.13 -9.70
CA HIS A 7 -21.77 -23.27 -10.96
C HIS A 7 -22.51 -21.98 -11.38
N LEU A 8 -23.10 -21.25 -10.41
CA LEU A 8 -23.67 -19.92 -10.66
C LEU A 8 -22.58 -18.92 -11.08
N SER A 9 -21.36 -19.08 -10.56
CA SER A 9 -20.21 -18.23 -10.87
C SER A 9 -19.72 -18.36 -12.32
N THR A 10 -19.91 -19.53 -12.94
CA THR A 10 -19.57 -19.78 -14.35
C THR A 10 -20.58 -19.21 -15.35
N SER A 11 -21.74 -18.73 -14.89
CA SER A 11 -22.70 -18.02 -15.75
C SER A 11 -22.20 -16.61 -16.07
N ASN A 12 -22.26 -16.19 -17.33
CA ASN A 12 -21.75 -14.88 -17.77
C ASN A 12 -22.61 -13.70 -17.33
N ASP A 13 -23.89 -13.92 -17.03
CA ASP A 13 -24.88 -12.87 -16.80
C ASP A 13 -25.37 -12.84 -15.35
N PHE A 14 -24.51 -12.38 -14.43
CA PHE A 14 -24.90 -12.19 -13.03
C PHE A 14 -24.85 -10.72 -12.61
N PRO A 15 -25.93 -10.18 -12.00
CA PRO A 15 -25.90 -8.86 -11.37
C PRO A 15 -24.78 -8.74 -10.34
N ILE A 16 -24.15 -7.56 -10.29
CA ILE A 16 -23.02 -7.29 -9.38
C ILE A 16 -23.43 -7.47 -7.92
N GLU A 17 -24.69 -7.20 -7.58
CA GLU A 17 -25.27 -7.34 -6.25
C GLU A 17 -25.26 -8.80 -5.78
N ILE A 18 -25.46 -9.75 -6.69
CA ILE A 18 -25.42 -11.18 -6.37
C ILE A 18 -23.97 -11.64 -6.19
N SER A 19 -23.06 -11.15 -7.03
CA SER A 19 -21.61 -11.39 -6.88
C SER A 19 -21.09 -10.91 -5.52
N GLN A 20 -21.60 -9.78 -5.04
CA GLN A 20 -21.25 -9.20 -3.73
C GLN A 20 -21.77 -10.00 -2.55
N LYS A 21 -23.05 -10.41 -2.59
CA LYS A 21 -23.64 -11.28 -1.55
C LYS A 21 -22.90 -12.60 -1.45
N ILE A 22 -22.48 -13.16 -2.58
CA ILE A 22 -21.66 -14.36 -2.63
C ILE A 22 -20.28 -14.12 -2.02
N MET A 23 -19.59 -13.03 -2.38
CA MET A 23 -18.29 -12.68 -1.81
C MET A 23 -18.34 -12.49 -0.29
N SER A 24 -19.35 -11.80 0.22
CA SER A 24 -19.58 -11.61 1.65
C SER A 24 -19.86 -12.92 2.38
N PHE A 25 -20.74 -13.76 1.82
CA PHE A 25 -20.99 -15.10 2.38
C PHE A 25 -19.72 -15.97 2.41
N LEU A 26 -18.89 -15.92 1.37
CA LEU A 26 -17.61 -16.64 1.32
C LEU A 26 -16.60 -16.09 2.31
N ALA A 27 -16.62 -14.77 2.56
CA ALA A 27 -15.82 -14.09 3.57
C ALA A 27 -16.18 -14.54 4.98
N ASP A 28 -17.48 -14.53 5.29
CA ASP A 28 -18.01 -14.97 6.58
C ASP A 28 -17.71 -16.46 6.78
N LEU A 29 -17.75 -17.26 5.72
CA LEU A 29 -17.29 -18.65 5.74
C LEU A 29 -15.79 -18.78 6.04
N GLN A 30 -14.93 -17.94 5.46
CA GLN A 30 -13.49 -17.96 5.75
C GLN A 30 -13.20 -17.53 7.19
N LEU A 31 -13.83 -16.44 7.66
CA LEU A 31 -13.65 -15.90 9.01
C LEU A 31 -14.16 -16.86 10.08
N ASN A 32 -15.30 -17.52 9.86
CA ASN A 32 -15.93 -18.40 10.86
C ASN A 32 -15.44 -19.86 10.81
N ARG A 33 -14.67 -20.29 9.79
CA ARG A 33 -14.22 -21.69 9.65
C ARG A 33 -12.73 -21.93 9.82
N LEU A 34 -11.92 -20.92 10.12
CA LEU A 34 -10.52 -21.14 10.48
C LEU A 34 -10.39 -22.06 11.73
N ASP A 35 -11.38 -22.07 12.62
CA ASP A 35 -11.42 -22.97 13.79
C ASP A 35 -11.90 -24.39 13.47
N ILE A 36 -12.68 -24.59 12.40
CA ILE A 36 -13.27 -25.90 12.05
C ILE A 36 -12.31 -26.74 11.19
N ILE A 37 -11.45 -26.08 10.40
CA ILE A 37 -10.50 -26.74 9.49
C ILE A 37 -9.46 -27.58 10.26
N GLY A 38 -9.18 -27.27 11.52
CA GLY A 38 -8.27 -28.05 12.38
C GLY A 38 -8.76 -29.48 12.69
N THR A 39 -10.03 -29.80 12.45
CA THR A 39 -10.64 -31.11 12.76
C THR A 39 -11.00 -31.94 11.53
N ALA A 40 -10.87 -31.38 10.32
CA ALA A 40 -11.25 -32.05 9.07
C ALA A 40 -10.06 -32.81 8.44
N PRO A 41 -10.30 -33.89 7.68
CA PRO A 41 -9.25 -34.57 6.92
C PRO A 41 -8.49 -33.58 6.00
N THR A 42 -7.16 -33.65 6.00
CA THR A 42 -6.26 -32.67 5.36
C THR A 42 -6.57 -32.44 3.88
N ALA A 43 -6.96 -33.49 3.16
CA ALA A 43 -7.33 -33.41 1.74
C ALA A 43 -8.65 -32.65 1.50
N PHE A 44 -9.64 -32.82 2.37
CA PHE A 44 -10.93 -32.13 2.28
C PHE A 44 -10.78 -30.64 2.60
N ALA A 45 -10.05 -30.33 3.68
CA ALA A 45 -9.70 -28.96 4.06
C ALA A 45 -8.97 -28.22 2.92
N HIS A 46 -8.00 -28.89 2.28
CA HIS A 46 -7.25 -28.33 1.17
C HIS A 46 -8.13 -28.09 -0.07
N SER A 47 -8.95 -29.07 -0.47
CA SER A 47 -9.86 -28.93 -1.61
C SER A 47 -10.90 -27.81 -1.40
N LEU A 48 -11.44 -27.71 -0.19
CA LEU A 48 -12.39 -26.66 0.18
C LEU A 48 -11.75 -25.27 0.12
N LYS A 49 -10.53 -25.13 0.65
CA LYS A 49 -9.76 -23.88 0.60
C LYS A 49 -9.52 -23.44 -0.86
N LEU A 50 -9.05 -24.34 -1.72
CA LEU A 50 -8.83 -24.06 -3.14
C LEU A 50 -10.11 -23.62 -3.87
N ARG A 51 -11.27 -24.24 -3.55
CA ARG A 51 -12.56 -23.85 -4.13
C ARG A 51 -12.97 -22.45 -3.69
N ILE A 52 -12.78 -22.11 -2.42
CA ILE A 52 -13.09 -20.77 -1.89
C ILE A 52 -12.19 -19.73 -2.56
N GLU A 53 -10.87 -19.96 -2.60
CA GLU A 53 -9.90 -19.07 -3.25
C GLU A 53 -10.22 -18.84 -4.74
N SER A 54 -10.51 -19.92 -5.48
CA SER A 54 -10.89 -19.84 -6.90
C SER A 54 -12.18 -19.05 -7.12
N THR A 55 -13.15 -19.21 -6.22
CA THR A 55 -14.44 -18.52 -6.29
C THR A 55 -14.26 -17.03 -5.99
N ILE A 56 -13.47 -16.69 -4.96
CA ILE A 56 -13.10 -15.30 -4.64
C ILE A 56 -12.41 -14.63 -5.82
N ALA A 57 -11.45 -15.30 -6.46
CA ALA A 57 -10.73 -14.77 -7.62
C ALA A 57 -11.68 -14.49 -8.81
N LEU A 58 -12.61 -15.39 -9.10
CA LEU A 58 -13.56 -15.24 -10.22
C LEU A 58 -14.51 -14.05 -10.01
N TYR A 59 -15.05 -13.90 -8.80
CA TYR A 59 -15.97 -12.80 -8.48
C TYR A 59 -15.26 -11.46 -8.33
N GLY A 60 -14.04 -11.45 -7.80
CA GLY A 60 -13.17 -10.27 -7.80
C GLY A 60 -12.98 -9.72 -9.22
N LYS A 61 -12.76 -10.60 -10.21
CA LYS A 61 -12.66 -10.21 -11.63
C LYS A 61 -13.96 -9.65 -12.22
N LYS A 62 -15.12 -10.23 -11.87
CA LYS A 62 -16.43 -9.72 -12.34
C LYS A 62 -16.74 -8.35 -11.78
N ILE A 63 -16.52 -8.15 -10.47
CA ILE A 63 -16.70 -6.85 -9.83
C ILE A 63 -15.71 -5.82 -10.42
N TRP A 64 -14.48 -6.23 -10.72
CA TRP A 64 -13.50 -5.40 -11.42
C TRP A 64 -13.99 -4.93 -12.80
N ASN A 65 -14.52 -5.83 -13.62
CA ASN A 65 -15.07 -5.46 -14.93
C ASN A 65 -16.19 -4.42 -14.79
N CYS A 66 -17.10 -4.60 -13.83
CA CYS A 66 -18.13 -3.60 -13.55
C CYS A 66 -17.56 -2.27 -13.04
N LEU A 67 -16.49 -2.29 -12.23
CA LEU A 67 -15.80 -1.08 -11.76
C LEU A 67 -15.11 -0.32 -12.89
N TYR A 68 -14.65 -1.02 -13.93
CA TYR A 68 -14.03 -0.42 -15.10
C TYR A 68 -15.03 0.35 -15.98
N GLU A 69 -16.29 -0.09 -16.02
CA GLU A 69 -17.39 0.55 -16.76
C GLU A 69 -17.95 1.83 -16.10
N ILE A 70 -17.49 2.19 -14.90
CA ILE A 70 -18.01 3.27 -14.05
C ILE A 70 -17.42 4.68 -14.38
N GLN A 71 -16.98 4.91 -15.62
CA GLN A 71 -16.50 6.24 -16.06
C GLN A 71 -17.62 7.25 -16.36
N SER A 72 -18.90 6.85 -16.33
CA SER A 72 -20.06 7.72 -16.54
C SER A 72 -20.77 8.12 -15.23
N GLU A 73 -21.59 9.18 -15.24
CA GLU A 73 -22.45 9.58 -14.09
C GLU A 73 -23.38 8.45 -13.62
N LYS A 74 -23.83 7.60 -14.55
CA LYS A 74 -24.60 6.39 -14.25
C LYS A 74 -23.78 5.41 -13.39
N GLY A 75 -22.48 5.33 -13.64
CA GLY A 75 -21.52 4.55 -12.86
C GLY A 75 -21.34 5.07 -11.42
N ILE A 76 -21.41 6.39 -11.18
CA ILE A 76 -21.32 6.96 -9.82
C ILE A 76 -22.52 6.55 -8.98
N ARG A 77 -23.74 6.64 -9.53
CA ARG A 77 -24.97 6.21 -8.83
C ARG A 77 -24.96 4.70 -8.55
N ASN A 78 -24.50 3.89 -9.50
CA ASN A 78 -24.33 2.45 -9.30
C ASN A 78 -23.26 2.15 -8.23
N PHE A 79 -22.17 2.92 -8.20
CA PHE A 79 -21.13 2.81 -7.18
C PHE A 79 -21.64 3.15 -5.78
N SER A 80 -22.45 4.20 -5.60
CA SER A 80 -23.04 4.53 -4.29
C SER A 80 -24.01 3.46 -3.79
N ARG A 81 -24.83 2.88 -4.69
CA ARG A 81 -25.69 1.73 -4.35
C ARG A 81 -24.85 0.51 -3.97
N MET A 82 -23.80 0.23 -4.74
CA MET A 82 -22.84 -0.83 -4.42
C MET A 82 -22.18 -0.62 -3.07
N GLN A 83 -21.67 0.58 -2.78
CA GLN A 83 -21.05 0.92 -1.51
C GLN A 83 -22.00 0.71 -0.34
N HIS A 84 -23.26 1.11 -0.50
CA HIS A 84 -24.31 0.86 0.51
C HIS A 84 -24.49 -0.64 0.76
N HIS A 85 -24.58 -1.47 -0.29
CA HIS A 85 -24.70 -2.92 -0.13
C HIS A 85 -23.43 -3.59 0.41
N LEU A 86 -22.26 -3.14 -0.03
CA LEU A 86 -20.96 -3.61 0.45
C LEU A 86 -20.78 -3.30 1.95
N SER A 87 -21.19 -2.10 2.38
CA SER A 87 -21.19 -1.72 3.80
C SER A 87 -22.13 -2.60 4.63
N HIS A 88 -23.34 -2.90 4.13
CA HIS A 88 -24.24 -3.87 4.76
C HIS A 88 -23.66 -5.28 4.81
N SER A 89 -22.76 -5.60 3.88
CA SER A 89 -22.07 -6.89 3.76
C SER A 89 -20.71 -6.89 4.47
N GLY A 90 -20.42 -5.87 5.30
CA GLY A 90 -19.20 -5.76 6.12
C GLY A 90 -17.96 -5.21 5.40
N ILE A 91 -18.08 -4.78 4.14
CA ILE A 91 -17.04 -4.07 3.39
C ILE A 91 -17.24 -2.56 3.50
N SER A 92 -16.45 -1.90 4.35
CA SER A 92 -16.47 -0.46 4.58
C SER A 92 -15.06 0.11 4.43
N LEU A 93 -14.94 1.40 4.11
CA LEU A 93 -13.66 2.10 4.19
C LEU A 93 -13.41 2.51 5.65
N ALA A 94 -12.13 2.67 6.02
CA ALA A 94 -11.75 3.07 7.37
C ALA A 94 -11.96 4.57 7.63
N ARG A 95 -12.04 5.37 6.57
CA ARG A 95 -12.26 6.82 6.61
C ARG A 95 -13.18 7.30 5.49
N ASP A 96 -13.71 8.50 5.66
CA ASP A 96 -14.43 9.25 4.63
C ASP A 96 -13.46 9.86 3.62
N TRP A 97 -12.93 9.02 2.73
CA TRP A 97 -12.06 9.46 1.64
C TRP A 97 -12.82 10.35 0.64
N PRO A 98 -12.12 11.15 -0.19
CA PRO A 98 -12.77 11.77 -1.34
C PRO A 98 -13.36 10.72 -2.29
N ILE A 99 -14.49 11.04 -2.93
CA ILE A 99 -15.20 10.12 -3.86
C ILE A 99 -14.27 9.58 -4.96
N SER A 100 -13.30 10.38 -5.41
CA SER A 100 -12.29 10.00 -6.40
C SER A 100 -11.40 8.83 -5.93
N TYR A 101 -11.20 8.68 -4.62
CA TYR A 101 -10.47 7.58 -4.00
C TYR A 101 -11.36 6.41 -3.58
N HIS A 102 -12.64 6.64 -3.26
CA HIS A 102 -13.58 5.56 -2.90
C HIS A 102 -13.56 4.46 -3.94
N LYS A 103 -13.77 4.80 -5.22
CA LYS A 103 -13.78 3.83 -6.32
C LYS A 103 -12.52 2.96 -6.35
N LYS A 104 -11.37 3.60 -6.19
CA LYS A 104 -10.06 2.95 -6.24
C LYS A 104 -9.81 2.06 -5.01
N LEU A 105 -10.21 2.51 -3.82
CA LEU A 105 -10.04 1.77 -2.58
C LEU A 105 -10.96 0.56 -2.52
N PHE A 106 -12.22 0.69 -2.94
CA PHE A 106 -13.10 -0.46 -3.08
C PHE A 106 -12.56 -1.46 -4.09
N ALA A 107 -12.07 -0.99 -5.25
CA ALA A 107 -11.42 -1.85 -6.22
C ALA A 107 -10.19 -2.58 -5.64
N PHE A 108 -9.34 -1.85 -4.91
CA PHE A 108 -8.20 -2.42 -4.19
C PHE A 108 -8.65 -3.51 -3.20
N TRP A 109 -9.65 -3.24 -2.36
CA TRP A 109 -10.13 -4.21 -1.38
C TRP A 109 -10.81 -5.43 -1.98
N ILE A 110 -11.49 -5.28 -3.11
CA ILE A 110 -12.08 -6.40 -3.83
C ILE A 110 -11.00 -7.29 -4.46
N LEU A 111 -9.94 -6.70 -5.03
CA LEU A 111 -8.81 -7.44 -5.57
C LEU A 111 -7.97 -8.12 -4.50
N HIS A 112 -7.87 -7.51 -3.32
CA HIS A 112 -7.12 -7.99 -2.18
C HIS A 112 -8.07 -8.37 -1.04
N PHE A 113 -9.11 -9.13 -1.35
CA PHE A 113 -10.18 -9.40 -0.39
C PHE A 113 -9.72 -10.18 0.83
N GLU A 114 -8.84 -11.17 0.65
CA GLU A 114 -8.24 -11.89 1.78
C GLU A 114 -7.45 -10.93 2.70
N LEU A 115 -6.75 -9.97 2.10
CA LEU A 115 -6.05 -8.92 2.85
C LEU A 115 -7.05 -8.07 3.62
N TYR A 116 -8.15 -7.64 2.98
CA TYR A 116 -9.21 -6.86 3.62
C TYR A 116 -9.76 -7.55 4.88
N LEU A 117 -10.05 -8.86 4.80
CA LEU A 117 -10.54 -9.62 5.95
C LEU A 117 -9.51 -9.67 7.09
N SER A 118 -8.22 -9.75 6.74
CA SER A 118 -7.13 -9.76 7.71
C SER A 118 -6.74 -8.38 8.25
N ALA A 119 -7.19 -7.29 7.62
CA ALA A 119 -6.73 -5.93 7.89
C ALA A 119 -7.86 -5.04 8.40
N ARG A 120 -8.46 -5.39 9.54
CA ARG A 120 -9.51 -4.60 10.20
C ARG A 120 -8.93 -3.54 11.15
N GLY A 121 -9.71 -2.49 11.41
CA GLY A 121 -9.36 -1.42 12.37
C GLY A 121 -8.22 -0.53 11.88
N GLU A 122 -7.26 -0.22 12.74
CA GLU A 122 -6.15 0.68 12.42
C GLU A 122 -5.26 0.19 11.28
N LEU A 123 -5.11 -1.12 11.10
CA LEU A 123 -4.36 -1.66 9.97
C LEU A 123 -5.07 -1.36 8.64
N GLN A 124 -6.41 -1.41 8.61
CA GLN A 124 -7.19 -1.01 7.45
C GLN A 124 -6.90 0.45 7.09
N ASN A 125 -6.98 1.30 8.12
CA ASN A 125 -6.77 2.73 8.06
C ASN A 125 -5.43 3.09 7.42
N VAL A 126 -4.39 2.39 7.85
CA VAL A 126 -3.01 2.56 7.38
C VAL A 126 -2.85 2.13 5.92
N LEU A 127 -3.43 1.01 5.53
CA LEU A 127 -3.34 0.51 4.15
C LEU A 127 -4.10 1.41 3.16
N GLU A 128 -5.28 1.89 3.53
CA GLU A 128 -6.01 2.88 2.72
C GLU A 128 -5.22 4.20 2.61
N THR A 129 -4.66 4.67 3.73
CA THR A 129 -3.83 5.88 3.76
C THR A 129 -2.59 5.73 2.89
N GLN A 130 -1.90 4.59 2.95
CA GLN A 130 -0.76 4.26 2.09
C GLN A 130 -1.16 4.26 0.62
N PHE A 131 -2.28 3.65 0.27
CA PHE A 131 -2.80 3.62 -1.10
C PHE A 131 -3.04 5.04 -1.63
N VAL A 132 -3.69 5.89 -0.85
CA VAL A 132 -3.98 7.29 -1.22
C VAL A 132 -2.69 8.11 -1.35
N LEU A 133 -1.76 7.99 -0.38
CA LEU A 133 -0.45 8.64 -0.42
C LEU A 133 0.32 8.32 -1.70
N ILE A 134 0.44 7.02 -2.03
CA ILE A 134 1.17 6.57 -3.22
C ILE A 134 0.50 7.06 -4.50
N ASN A 135 -0.83 7.02 -4.58
CA ASN A 135 -1.56 7.58 -5.72
C ASN A 135 -1.36 9.11 -5.84
N SER A 136 -1.27 9.82 -4.72
CA SER A 136 -1.00 11.27 -4.71
C SER A 136 0.40 11.58 -5.24
N ILE A 137 1.44 10.86 -4.76
CA ILE A 137 2.82 11.04 -5.24
C ILE A 137 2.94 10.68 -6.73
N LYS A 138 2.28 9.60 -7.17
CA LYS A 138 2.24 9.21 -8.59
C LYS A 138 1.52 10.23 -9.48
N LYS A 139 0.75 11.18 -8.93
CA LYS A 139 0.04 12.20 -9.72
C LYS A 139 0.62 13.60 -9.58
N SER A 140 1.46 13.87 -8.58
CA SER A 140 1.97 15.21 -8.29
C SER A 140 2.77 15.81 -9.44
N HIS A 141 3.48 14.98 -10.22
CA HIS A 141 4.24 15.43 -11.39
C HIS A 141 3.37 15.82 -12.59
N LEU A 142 2.09 15.47 -12.60
CA LEU A 142 1.15 15.81 -13.69
C LEU A 142 0.52 17.18 -13.50
N PHE A 143 0.84 17.90 -12.42
CA PHE A 143 0.23 19.19 -12.12
C PHE A 143 1.01 20.32 -12.82
N PRO A 144 0.44 20.98 -13.85
CA PRO A 144 1.19 21.87 -14.74
C PRO A 144 1.36 23.30 -14.20
N LEU A 145 1.21 23.53 -12.90
CA LEU A 145 1.06 24.87 -12.32
C LEU A 145 2.16 25.28 -11.33
N LYS A 146 3.31 24.61 -11.33
CA LYS A 146 4.38 24.84 -10.34
C LYS A 146 4.90 26.29 -10.25
N ASP A 147 4.65 27.12 -11.26
CA ASP A 147 5.17 28.49 -11.34
C ASP A 147 4.05 29.56 -11.24
N THR A 148 2.92 29.21 -10.63
CA THR A 148 1.80 30.14 -10.40
C THR A 148 1.53 30.30 -8.91
N GLU A 149 1.05 31.47 -8.48
CA GLU A 149 0.67 31.73 -7.08
C GLU A 149 -0.34 30.69 -6.55
N TRP A 150 -1.31 30.30 -7.39
CA TRP A 150 -2.26 29.22 -7.09
C TRP A 150 -1.62 27.83 -7.04
N GLY A 151 -0.55 27.64 -7.80
CA GLY A 151 0.30 26.45 -7.77
C GLY A 151 0.99 26.27 -6.43
N ASP A 152 1.60 27.33 -5.89
CA ASP A 152 2.27 27.29 -4.59
C ASP A 152 1.28 26.97 -3.46
N VAL A 153 0.10 27.59 -3.47
CA VAL A 153 -0.98 27.29 -2.52
C VAL A 153 -1.42 25.83 -2.63
N PHE A 154 -1.59 25.31 -3.84
CA PHE A 154 -1.97 23.93 -4.07
C PHE A 154 -0.88 22.94 -3.62
N ILE A 155 0.38 23.21 -3.93
CA ILE A 155 1.53 22.40 -3.52
C ILE A 155 1.63 22.38 -2.00
N GLY A 156 1.51 23.55 -1.35
CA GLY A 156 1.51 23.67 0.10
C GLY A 156 0.40 22.83 0.75
N ARG A 157 -0.82 22.88 0.21
CA ARG A 157 -1.93 22.04 0.68
C ARG A 157 -1.65 20.55 0.46
N ALA A 158 -1.19 20.17 -0.73
CA ALA A 158 -0.87 18.78 -1.06
C ALA A 158 0.29 18.22 -0.19
N ASP A 159 1.24 19.06 0.20
CA ASP A 159 2.33 18.70 1.11
C ASP A 159 1.85 18.52 2.55
N LEU A 160 0.95 19.38 3.03
CA LEU A 160 0.32 19.20 4.35
C LEU A 160 -0.48 17.90 4.41
N GLU A 161 -1.25 17.60 3.36
CA GLU A 161 -2.02 16.37 3.25
C GLU A 161 -1.10 15.14 3.21
N ARG A 162 -0.04 15.18 2.40
CA ARG A 162 1.00 14.12 2.37
C ARG A 162 1.66 13.91 3.73
N LYS A 163 2.03 14.98 4.43
CA LYS A 163 2.59 14.91 5.80
C LYS A 163 1.59 14.26 6.76
N SER A 164 0.31 14.58 6.67
CA SER A 164 -0.75 13.97 7.49
C SER A 164 -0.86 12.45 7.25
N TYR A 165 -0.79 12.03 5.98
CA TYR A 165 -0.81 10.61 5.61
C TYR A 165 0.43 9.86 6.11
N ILE A 166 1.62 10.44 5.91
CA ILE A 166 2.88 9.88 6.43
C ILE A 166 2.80 9.74 7.96
N ASN A 167 2.35 10.78 8.66
CA ASN A 167 2.21 10.76 10.12
C ASN A 167 1.25 9.67 10.61
N THR A 168 0.13 9.46 9.92
CA THR A 168 -0.80 8.37 10.23
C THR A 168 -0.08 7.01 10.20
N ILE A 169 0.64 6.74 9.11
CA ILE A 169 1.30 5.45 8.89
C ILE A 169 2.47 5.25 9.87
N VAL A 170 3.28 6.29 10.06
CA VAL A 170 4.44 6.26 10.97
C VAL A 170 3.99 6.04 12.41
N ARG A 171 2.92 6.71 12.87
CA ARG A 171 2.37 6.48 14.21
C ARG A 171 1.92 5.04 14.41
N TYR A 172 1.27 4.45 13.42
CA TYR A 172 0.88 3.04 13.47
C TYR A 172 2.11 2.15 13.60
N ILE A 173 3.15 2.35 12.78
CA ILE A 173 4.40 1.58 12.87
C ILE A 173 5.01 1.71 14.27
N GLN A 174 5.06 2.93 14.81
CA GLN A 174 5.59 3.22 16.13
C GLN A 174 4.79 2.51 17.24
N SER A 175 3.47 2.37 17.09
CA SER A 175 2.61 1.63 18.04
C SER A 175 2.77 0.11 18.02
N LEU A 176 3.50 -0.47 17.07
CA LEU A 176 3.74 -1.92 17.06
C LEU A 176 4.76 -2.29 18.14
N GLU A 177 4.33 -2.99 19.18
CA GLU A 177 5.13 -3.21 20.39
C GLU A 177 6.12 -4.39 20.28
N ASP A 178 5.81 -5.39 19.46
CA ASP A 178 6.62 -6.62 19.34
C ASP A 178 6.83 -7.06 17.88
N GLU A 179 7.55 -8.17 17.69
CA GLU A 179 7.92 -8.70 16.37
C GLU A 179 6.72 -9.23 15.56
N VAL A 180 5.73 -9.83 16.21
CA VAL A 180 4.58 -10.46 15.55
C VAL A 180 3.76 -9.47 14.71
N PRO A 181 3.32 -8.30 15.23
CA PRO A 181 2.56 -7.33 14.45
C PRO A 181 3.43 -6.65 13.38
N VAL A 182 4.74 -6.49 13.59
CA VAL A 182 5.68 -5.98 12.58
C VAL A 182 5.80 -6.96 11.41
N GLU A 183 6.00 -8.25 11.69
CA GLU A 183 6.06 -9.29 10.65
C GLU A 183 4.72 -9.47 9.93
N ARG A 184 3.60 -9.37 10.65
CA ARG A 184 2.27 -9.35 10.03
C ARG A 184 2.15 -8.19 9.04
N PHE A 185 2.56 -6.98 9.44
CA PHE A 185 2.55 -5.83 8.56
C PHE A 185 3.46 -6.04 7.35
N LEU A 186 4.69 -6.53 7.54
CA LEU A 186 5.61 -6.82 6.43
C LEU A 186 5.09 -7.91 5.48
N LYS A 187 4.43 -8.94 6.00
CA LYS A 187 3.79 -9.97 5.18
C LYS A 187 2.73 -9.36 4.25
N ILE A 188 1.92 -8.45 4.77
CA ILE A 188 0.94 -7.69 3.99
C ILE A 188 1.63 -6.84 2.93
N GLN A 189 2.69 -6.11 3.31
CA GLN A 189 3.45 -5.29 2.37
C GLN A 189 4.04 -6.13 1.22
N ARG A 190 4.45 -7.38 1.47
CA ARG A 190 4.94 -8.29 0.42
C ARG A 190 3.85 -8.77 -0.55
N GLN A 191 2.60 -8.82 -0.11
CA GLN A 191 1.45 -9.24 -0.94
C GLN A 191 1.02 -8.13 -1.91
N ASP A 192 1.21 -6.85 -1.56
CA ASP A 192 0.95 -5.73 -2.47
C ASP A 192 2.17 -5.42 -3.35
N ILE A 193 2.26 -6.10 -4.50
CA ILE A 193 3.33 -5.93 -5.49
C ILE A 193 3.33 -4.51 -6.12
N SER A 194 2.27 -3.71 -5.95
CA SER A 194 2.16 -2.41 -6.59
C SER A 194 2.48 -1.23 -5.66
N ASN A 195 2.15 -1.35 -4.37
CA ASN A 195 2.28 -0.27 -3.40
C ASN A 195 3.01 -0.68 -2.11
N GLY A 196 3.27 -1.97 -1.91
CA GLY A 196 3.90 -2.48 -0.71
C GLY A 196 5.39 -2.16 -0.60
N ILE A 197 5.86 -2.02 0.64
CA ILE A 197 7.27 -1.79 0.97
C ILE A 197 8.00 -3.12 1.10
N LYS A 198 9.19 -3.19 0.49
CA LYS A 198 10.10 -4.32 0.63
C LYS A 198 11.29 -3.90 1.49
N ILE A 199 11.55 -4.67 2.54
CA ILE A 199 12.83 -4.65 3.26
C ILE A 199 13.77 -5.64 2.56
N PHE A 200 14.99 -5.22 2.28
CA PHE A 200 15.95 -5.96 1.46
C PHE A 200 16.87 -6.85 2.30
N GLY A 201 17.32 -6.38 3.45
CA GLY A 201 18.12 -7.15 4.39
C GLY A 201 17.30 -8.21 5.13
N LYS A 202 17.94 -9.35 5.41
CA LYS A 202 17.28 -10.53 5.98
C LYS A 202 17.40 -10.64 7.50
N ASN A 203 18.40 -9.99 8.09
CA ASN A 203 18.80 -10.21 9.48
C ASN A 203 18.48 -9.01 10.39
N TRP A 204 17.58 -8.12 9.97
CA TRP A 204 17.15 -6.99 10.79
C TRP A 204 16.28 -7.47 11.95
N ASN A 205 16.53 -6.95 13.15
CA ASN A 205 15.66 -7.16 14.30
C ASN A 205 14.37 -6.32 14.17
N PHE A 206 13.40 -6.53 15.06
CA PHE A 206 12.10 -5.85 14.98
C PHE A 206 12.23 -4.31 15.07
N SER A 207 13.13 -3.79 15.89
CA SER A 207 13.34 -2.34 16.03
C SER A 207 13.94 -1.74 14.76
N GLU A 208 14.88 -2.44 14.14
CA GLU A 208 15.49 -2.06 12.86
C GLU A 208 14.47 -2.08 11.73
N LYS A 209 13.64 -3.12 11.65
CA LYS A 209 12.52 -3.20 10.69
C LYS A 209 11.58 -2.01 10.82
N LYS A 210 11.23 -1.60 12.05
CA LYS A 210 10.43 -0.39 12.30
C LYS A 210 11.12 0.86 11.76
N LYS A 211 12.39 1.09 12.08
CA LYS A 211 13.17 2.24 11.55
C LYS A 211 13.17 2.27 10.02
N ILE A 212 13.39 1.12 9.38
CA ILE A 212 13.40 1.00 7.91
C ILE A 212 12.03 1.34 7.32
N LEU A 213 10.94 0.82 7.92
CA LEU A 213 9.58 1.18 7.49
C LEU A 213 9.31 2.67 7.67
N GLU A 214 9.63 3.24 8.84
CA GLU A 214 9.47 4.67 9.12
C GLU A 214 10.23 5.52 8.10
N PHE A 215 11.46 5.15 7.77
CA PHE A 215 12.23 5.81 6.73
C PHE A 215 11.51 5.76 5.38
N TRP A 216 11.10 4.57 4.93
CA TRP A 216 10.50 4.42 3.61
C TRP A 216 9.18 5.17 3.46
N PHE A 217 8.39 5.30 4.53
CA PHE A 217 7.18 6.13 4.49
C PHE A 217 7.51 7.64 4.52
N ASN A 218 8.50 8.07 5.29
CA ASN A 218 8.96 9.46 5.28
C ASN A 218 9.61 9.86 3.94
N SER A 219 10.22 8.89 3.25
CA SER A 219 10.94 9.05 1.99
C SER A 219 10.26 8.29 0.85
N MET A 220 8.92 8.24 0.86
CA MET A 220 8.13 7.42 -0.08
C MET A 220 8.41 7.76 -1.55
N GLU A 221 8.70 9.03 -1.85
CA GLU A 221 9.08 9.43 -3.20
C GLU A 221 10.41 8.80 -3.65
N LEU A 222 11.41 8.74 -2.78
CA LEU A 222 12.67 8.04 -3.03
C LEU A 222 12.42 6.55 -3.25
N PHE A 223 11.62 5.93 -2.38
CA PHE A 223 11.28 4.51 -2.48
C PHE A 223 10.65 4.17 -3.84
N LEU A 224 9.66 4.96 -4.27
CA LEU A 224 8.95 4.73 -5.53
C LEU A 224 9.86 4.90 -6.77
N ARG A 225 10.87 5.77 -6.69
CA ARG A 225 11.86 5.97 -7.76
C ARG A 225 12.86 4.80 -7.80
N ILE A 226 13.51 4.50 -6.68
CA ILE A 226 14.50 3.40 -6.57
C ILE A 226 13.89 2.03 -6.88
N ARG A 227 12.61 1.81 -6.55
CA ARG A 227 11.91 0.56 -6.86
C ARG A 227 11.88 0.26 -8.35
N LYS A 228 11.82 1.29 -9.20
CA LYS A 228 11.80 1.15 -10.67
C LYS A 228 13.20 0.98 -11.26
N GLU A 229 14.23 1.26 -10.49
CA GLU A 229 15.62 1.17 -10.92
C GLU A 229 16.17 -0.25 -10.74
N SER A 230 16.99 -0.66 -11.70
CA SER A 230 17.84 -1.86 -11.65
C SER A 230 19.06 -1.66 -10.73
N SER A 231 18.87 -1.00 -9.59
CA SER A 231 19.90 -0.91 -8.54
C SER A 231 20.06 -2.26 -7.83
N SER A 232 21.30 -2.61 -7.52
CA SER A 232 21.65 -3.87 -6.88
C SER A 232 21.02 -3.97 -5.48
N ASN A 233 20.75 -5.19 -5.02
CA ASN A 233 20.18 -5.38 -3.68
C ASN A 233 21.17 -4.97 -2.59
N GLU A 234 22.46 -5.06 -2.86
CA GLU A 234 23.54 -4.71 -1.93
C GLU A 234 23.49 -3.23 -1.53
N MET A 235 23.31 -2.32 -2.50
CA MET A 235 23.17 -0.88 -2.19
C MET A 235 21.90 -0.57 -1.40
N LYS A 236 20.82 -1.29 -1.67
CA LYS A 236 19.56 -1.15 -0.92
C LYS A 236 19.74 -1.61 0.54
N ILE A 237 20.48 -2.69 0.76
CA ILE A 237 20.85 -3.18 2.09
C ILE A 237 21.79 -2.19 2.80
N GLU A 238 22.73 -1.58 2.07
CA GLU A 238 23.61 -0.55 2.62
C GLU A 238 22.82 0.68 3.11
N LEU A 239 21.85 1.15 2.32
CA LEU A 239 20.93 2.20 2.74
C LEU A 239 20.14 1.81 3.99
N GLU A 240 19.63 0.58 4.07
CA GLU A 240 18.99 0.06 5.28
C GLU A 240 19.92 0.08 6.51
N SER A 241 21.20 -0.23 6.33
CA SER A 241 22.21 -0.11 7.39
C SER A 241 22.39 1.33 7.87
N LEU A 242 22.44 2.30 6.94
CA LEU A 242 22.51 3.73 7.27
C LEU A 242 21.28 4.20 8.05
N ILE A 243 20.09 3.77 7.62
CA ILE A 243 18.81 4.07 8.29
C ILE A 243 18.81 3.54 9.72
N CYS A 244 19.28 2.31 9.94
CA CYS A 244 19.33 1.71 11.26
C CYS A 244 20.26 2.47 12.22
N LYS A 245 21.38 2.99 11.69
CA LYS A 245 22.36 3.81 12.44
C LYS A 245 21.80 5.19 12.79
N ASP A 246 21.26 5.92 11.82
CA ASP A 246 20.71 7.26 12.01
C ASP A 246 19.49 7.54 11.12
N LEU A 247 18.32 7.14 11.62
CA LEU A 247 17.05 7.35 10.93
C LEU A 247 16.79 8.83 10.64
N LYS A 248 17.02 9.71 11.62
CA LYS A 248 16.68 11.14 11.50
C LYS A 248 17.63 11.83 10.53
N GLY A 249 18.93 11.60 10.66
CA GLY A 249 19.94 12.11 9.73
C GLY A 249 19.69 11.66 8.30
N THR A 250 19.38 10.37 8.10
CA THR A 250 19.09 9.84 6.77
C THR A 250 17.83 10.46 6.15
N ILE A 251 16.76 10.67 6.93
CA ILE A 251 15.56 11.39 6.44
C ILE A 251 15.89 12.84 6.04
N MET A 252 16.68 13.55 6.84
CA MET A 252 17.10 14.92 6.53
C MET A 252 17.94 14.97 5.26
N ALA A 253 18.89 14.04 5.11
CA ALA A 253 19.74 13.93 3.93
C ALA A 253 18.93 13.72 2.64
N VAL A 254 17.87 12.88 2.68
CA VAL A 254 17.00 12.69 1.52
C VAL A 254 16.26 13.98 1.16
N LYS A 255 15.75 14.72 2.15
CA LYS A 255 15.06 15.99 1.91
C LYS A 255 16.01 17.03 1.30
N GLU A 256 17.22 17.10 1.83
CA GLU A 256 18.27 18.00 1.33
C GLU A 256 18.64 17.64 -0.11
N PHE A 257 18.89 16.35 -0.38
CA PHE A 257 19.17 15.82 -1.72
C PHE A 257 18.10 16.24 -2.75
N PHE A 258 16.81 16.05 -2.44
CA PHE A 258 15.74 16.49 -3.35
C PHE A 258 15.58 18.01 -3.45
N SER A 259 15.97 18.78 -2.43
CA SER A 259 15.92 20.24 -2.47
C SER A 259 17.05 20.86 -3.31
N GLN A 260 18.23 20.24 -3.31
CA GLN A 260 19.41 20.70 -4.05
C GLN A 260 19.40 20.23 -5.51
N GLU A 261 18.91 19.03 -5.78
CA GLU A 261 18.85 18.45 -7.13
C GLU A 261 17.56 18.75 -7.90
N GLY A 262 16.79 19.76 -7.48
CA GLY A 262 15.51 20.15 -8.08
C GLY A 262 15.53 20.38 -9.61
N HIS A 263 16.71 20.51 -10.21
CA HIS A 263 16.93 20.67 -11.66
C HIS A 263 17.43 19.41 -12.42
N PHE A 264 17.85 18.33 -11.76
CA PHE A 264 18.47 17.17 -12.45
C PHE A 264 17.55 15.96 -12.66
N LEU A 265 16.32 15.99 -12.12
CA LEU A 265 15.45 14.81 -12.07
C LEU A 265 14.47 14.66 -13.24
N ASN A 266 14.59 15.51 -14.27
CA ASN A 266 13.93 15.28 -15.56
C ASN A 266 14.79 14.35 -16.42
N SER A 267 14.61 13.05 -16.19
CA SER A 267 14.57 12.00 -17.22
C SER A 267 15.54 12.12 -18.41
N SER A 268 16.81 11.69 -18.24
CA SER A 268 17.52 10.97 -19.31
C SER A 268 18.83 10.26 -18.88
N SER A 269 19.25 10.30 -17.62
CA SER A 269 20.62 9.91 -17.28
C SER A 269 20.81 8.39 -17.10
N LYS A 270 21.92 7.91 -17.63
CA LYS A 270 22.44 6.53 -17.51
C LYS A 270 22.80 6.13 -16.06
N ASP A 271 22.61 7.02 -15.09
CA ASP A 271 23.08 6.88 -13.71
C ASP A 271 21.92 6.63 -12.74
N PRO A 272 21.94 5.53 -11.95
CA PRO A 272 20.88 5.23 -10.99
C PRO A 272 20.84 6.24 -9.83
N LEU A 273 19.66 6.50 -9.26
CA LEU A 273 19.41 7.51 -8.22
C LEU A 273 20.03 7.11 -6.88
N LEU A 274 19.98 5.82 -6.54
CA LEU A 274 20.50 5.32 -5.26
C LEU A 274 22.02 5.57 -5.10
N PRO A 275 22.89 5.25 -6.08
CA PRO A 275 24.30 5.66 -6.08
C PRO A 275 24.53 7.16 -5.90
N GLN A 276 23.71 8.00 -6.54
CA GLN A 276 23.82 9.47 -6.42
C GLN A 276 23.50 9.91 -4.99
N PHE A 277 22.41 9.40 -4.42
CA PHE A 277 22.05 9.65 -3.03
C PHE A 277 23.14 9.16 -2.05
N CYS A 278 23.66 7.95 -2.22
CA CYS A 278 24.73 7.45 -1.35
C CYS A 278 25.98 8.33 -1.44
N THR A 279 26.37 8.74 -2.65
CA THR A 279 27.50 9.67 -2.87
C THR A 279 27.26 11.01 -2.16
N PHE A 280 26.06 11.56 -2.27
CA PHE A 280 25.66 12.78 -1.57
C PHE A 280 25.75 12.61 -0.04
N TYR A 281 25.20 11.51 0.49
CA TYR A 281 25.19 11.21 1.92
C TYR A 281 26.61 11.12 2.50
N TYR A 282 27.50 10.38 1.83
CA TYR A 282 28.88 10.22 2.29
C TYR A 282 29.71 11.50 2.17
N LYS A 283 29.42 12.37 1.19
CA LYS A 283 30.15 13.64 1.02
C LYS A 283 29.69 14.73 1.98
N ASN A 284 28.38 14.85 2.23
CA ASN A 284 27.83 16.03 2.91
C ASN A 284 27.39 15.74 4.36
N VAL A 285 27.10 14.49 4.69
CA VAL A 285 26.48 14.13 5.98
C VAL A 285 27.43 13.33 6.88
N GLN A 286 28.24 12.43 6.35
CA GLN A 286 29.21 11.68 7.18
C GLN A 286 30.34 12.53 7.79
N PRO A 287 30.97 13.49 7.09
CA PRO A 287 32.08 14.27 7.66
C PRO A 287 31.67 15.10 8.88
N SER A 288 30.44 15.62 8.89
CA SER A 288 29.91 16.46 9.97
C SER A 288 29.51 15.71 11.24
N ILE A 289 29.48 14.36 11.20
CA ILE A 289 29.26 13.51 12.38
C ILE A 289 30.59 13.18 13.08
N VAL A 290 31.70 13.09 12.34
CA VAL A 290 33.04 12.85 12.90
C VAL A 290 33.56 14.09 13.61
N GLU A 291 33.32 15.29 13.07
CA GLU A 291 33.76 16.55 13.68
C GLU A 291 32.97 16.95 14.94
N LYS A 292 31.80 16.37 15.18
CA LYS A 292 30.99 16.63 16.41
C LYS A 292 31.32 15.71 17.58
N HIS A 293 32.23 14.76 17.39
CA HIS A 293 32.67 13.81 18.41
C HIS A 293 34.18 13.85 18.69
N ILE A 294 34.85 14.94 18.29
CA ILE A 294 36.21 15.30 18.72
C ILE A 294 36.12 16.46 19.72
#